data_AF-E5B5F2-F1
#
_entry.id   AF-E5B5F2-F1
#
_cell.length_a   1.000
_cell.length_b   1.000
_cell.length_c   1.000
_cell.angle_alpha   90.00
_cell.angle_beta   90.00
_cell.angle_gamma   90.00
#
_symmetry.space_group_name_H-M   'P 1'
#
loop_
_entity.id
_entity.type
_entity.pdbx_description
1 polymer ?
#
loop_
_entity_poly.entity_id
_entity_poly.type
_entity_poly.pdbx_seq_one_letter_code
_entity_poly.pdbx_strand_id
1 'polypeptide(L)'
;MLFGRKYLCSFTNLAILLLVLAGLLHQPLNEYLKFATNTLFIEFSMGFFAYYLSQKIQNTNWFINLTLLAAGVTALTYQHFNADIFDPKYRFLHAGIPMLLIFLSFVLYEDKARRIRSSILEKIGFSSYSLYLSHAFVLSPSAKIISKITSNAYVFSCSLILLSVIVGLLCHRFVEIPLNKLVSNSVSKT
;
A
#
# COMPACT_ATOMS: atom_id res chain seq x y z
N MET A 1 25.31 -5.70 13.62
CA MET A 1 23.99 -5.24 14.11
C MET A 1 24.21 -3.93 14.89
N LEU A 2 24.30 -2.77 14.22
CA LEU A 2 24.90 -1.55 14.81
C LEU A 2 23.90 -0.44 15.22
N PHE A 3 22.60 -0.59 14.97
CA PHE A 3 21.60 0.38 15.44
C PHE A 3 20.41 -0.35 16.06
N GLY A 4 19.97 0.10 17.24
CA GLY A 4 18.72 -0.40 17.84
C GLY A 4 17.56 -0.21 16.85
N ARG A 5 16.71 -1.24 16.68
CA ARG A 5 15.63 -1.28 15.66
C ARG A 5 14.81 0.02 15.55
N LYS A 6 14.58 0.72 16.67
CA LYS A 6 13.85 2.01 16.72
C LYS A 6 14.58 3.16 15.99
N TYR A 7 15.90 3.24 16.14
CA TYR A 7 16.72 4.28 15.49
C TYR A 7 16.85 4.04 14.00
N LEU A 8 16.89 2.77 13.58
CA LEU A 8 16.94 2.40 12.16
C LEU A 8 15.68 2.88 11.42
N CYS A 9 14.48 2.59 11.96
CA CYS A 9 13.22 3.03 11.35
C CYS A 9 13.12 4.56 11.25
N SER A 10 13.56 5.27 12.29
CA SER A 10 13.53 6.74 12.31
C SER A 10 14.51 7.32 11.28
N PHE A 11 15.70 6.73 11.18
CA PHE A 11 16.72 7.13 10.20
C PHE A 11 16.25 6.88 8.76
N THR A 12 15.68 5.70 8.47
CA THR A 12 15.15 5.41 7.13
C THR A 12 14.02 6.35 6.77
N ASN A 13 13.13 6.66 7.71
CA ASN A 13 12.04 7.59 7.47
C ASN A 13 12.54 9.01 7.16
N LEU A 14 13.53 9.48 7.93
CA LEU A 14 14.18 10.77 7.68
C LEU A 14 14.85 10.80 6.29
N ALA A 15 15.60 9.74 5.95
CA ALA A 15 16.26 9.63 4.65
C ALA A 15 15.25 9.69 3.50
N ILE A 16 14.14 8.97 3.60
CA ILE A 16 13.05 9.00 2.61
C ILE A 16 12.49 10.42 2.45
N LEU A 17 12.17 11.10 3.56
CA LEU A 17 11.62 12.46 3.52
C LEU A 17 12.59 13.46 2.88
N LEU A 18 13.88 13.39 3.23
CA LEU A 18 14.91 14.24 2.62
C LEU A 18 15.04 14.00 1.11
N LEU A 19 14.93 12.74 0.68
CA LEU A 19 15.04 12.36 -0.73
C LEU A 19 13.85 12.90 -1.55
N VAL A 20 12.63 12.84 -1.00
CA VAL A 20 11.45 13.46 -1.64
C VAL A 20 11.56 14.99 -1.65
N LEU A 21 11.98 15.61 -0.55
CA LEU A 21 12.18 17.06 -0.48
C LEU A 21 13.20 17.53 -1.53
N ALA A 22 14.29 16.79 -1.72
CA ALA A 22 15.28 17.09 -2.75
C ALA A 22 14.67 17.08 -4.16
N GLY A 23 13.80 16.11 -4.47
CA GLY A 23 13.10 16.05 -5.75
C GLY A 23 12.06 17.13 -5.96
N LEU A 24 11.34 17.54 -4.91
CA LEU A 24 10.39 18.64 -4.98
C LEU A 24 11.08 19.98 -5.27
N LEU A 25 12.30 20.19 -4.74
CA LEU A 25 13.08 21.40 -4.94
C LEU A 25 13.80 21.43 -6.30
N HIS A 26 14.39 20.31 -6.73
CA HIS A 26 15.24 20.27 -7.93
C HIS A 26 14.51 19.87 -9.21
N GLN A 27 13.29 19.31 -9.13
CA GLN A 27 12.48 18.84 -10.27
C GLN A 27 13.32 18.15 -11.36
N PRO A 28 13.89 16.97 -11.07
CA PRO A 28 14.86 16.34 -11.96
C PRO A 28 14.28 16.07 -13.34
N LEU A 29 15.04 16.37 -14.40
CA LEU A 29 14.64 16.11 -15.78
C LEU A 29 14.67 14.62 -16.14
N ASN A 30 15.53 13.85 -15.49
CA ASN A 30 15.71 12.42 -15.74
C ASN A 30 14.59 11.59 -15.08
N GLU A 31 13.94 10.72 -15.85
CA GLU A 31 12.83 9.87 -15.40
C GLU A 31 13.21 8.95 -14.23
N TYR A 32 14.44 8.43 -14.20
CA TYR A 32 14.92 7.62 -13.07
C TYR A 32 14.97 8.41 -11.76
N LEU A 33 15.40 9.68 -11.84
CA LEU A 33 15.47 10.56 -10.67
C LEU A 33 14.06 11.00 -10.24
N LYS A 34 13.14 11.26 -11.17
CA LYS A 34 11.72 11.53 -10.85
C LYS A 34 11.07 10.37 -10.13
N PHE A 35 11.36 9.14 -10.56
CA PHE A 35 10.90 7.94 -9.88
C PHE A 35 11.46 7.83 -8.47
N ALA A 36 12.78 8.03 -8.31
CA ALA A 36 13.45 7.95 -7.01
C ALA A 36 12.96 9.01 -6.01
N THR A 37 12.52 10.18 -6.47
CA THR A 37 12.04 11.27 -5.60
C THR A 37 10.51 11.41 -5.58
N ASN A 38 9.78 10.36 -5.95
CA ASN A 38 8.33 10.42 -6.10
C ASN A 38 7.61 10.69 -4.76
N THR A 39 6.56 11.52 -4.78
CA THR A 39 5.72 11.82 -3.60
C THR A 39 5.04 10.57 -3.00
N LEU A 40 4.96 9.47 -3.75
CA LEU A 40 4.57 8.13 -3.23
C LEU A 40 5.36 7.74 -1.99
N PHE A 41 6.64 8.10 -1.89
CA PHE A 41 7.46 7.81 -0.72
C PHE A 41 6.98 8.51 0.57
N ILE A 42 6.23 9.61 0.46
CA ILE A 42 5.58 10.25 1.62
C ILE A 42 4.49 9.32 2.18
N GLU A 43 3.72 8.65 1.32
CA GLU A 43 2.69 7.69 1.76
C GLU A 43 3.30 6.49 2.48
N PHE A 44 4.48 6.03 2.03
CA PHE A 44 5.27 5.05 2.78
C PHE A 44 5.70 5.58 4.16
N SER A 45 6.17 6.84 4.24
CA SER A 45 6.50 7.51 5.51
C SER A 45 5.29 7.58 6.45
N MET A 46 4.08 7.82 5.92
CA MET A 46 2.85 7.80 6.71
C MET A 46 2.58 6.41 7.33
N GLY A 47 2.93 5.33 6.63
CA GLY A 47 2.87 3.97 7.16
C GLY A 47 3.80 3.76 8.37
N PHE A 48 5.02 4.31 8.35
CA PHE A 48 5.92 4.29 9.51
C PHE A 48 5.32 5.05 10.71
N PHE A 49 4.68 6.19 10.44
CA PHE A 49 4.00 6.95 11.49
C PHE A 49 2.83 6.15 12.10
N ALA A 50 2.04 5.46 11.27
CA ALA A 50 0.97 4.60 11.75
C ALA A 50 1.48 3.46 12.65
N TYR A 51 2.59 2.82 12.27
CA TYR A 51 3.25 1.81 13.10
C TYR A 51 3.77 2.38 14.43
N TYR A 52 4.38 3.57 14.41
CA TYR A 52 4.83 4.21 15.64
C TYR A 52 3.66 4.52 16.59
N LEU A 53 2.54 4.98 16.02
CA LEU A 53 1.34 5.30 16.79
C LEU A 53 0.70 4.04 17.40
N SER A 54 0.65 2.94 16.65
CA SER A 54 0.10 1.67 17.16
C SER A 54 0.91 1.08 18.30
N GLN A 55 2.23 1.28 18.31
CA GLN A 55 3.07 0.84 19.43
C GLN A 55 2.82 1.63 20.72
N LYS A 56 2.37 2.88 20.61
CA LYS A 56 2.07 3.75 21.77
C LYS A 56 0.62 3.62 22.24
N ILE A 57 -0.32 3.43 21.32
CA ILE A 57 -1.74 3.34 21.61
C ILE A 57 -2.16 1.87 21.63
N GLN A 58 -2.20 1.27 22.82
CA GLN A 58 -2.46 -0.17 22.99
C GLN A 58 -3.94 -0.52 23.24
N ASN A 59 -4.84 0.46 23.30
CA ASN A 59 -6.26 0.18 23.46
C ASN A 59 -7.13 1.34 22.98
N THR A 60 -7.54 1.27 21.71
CA THR A 60 -8.45 2.26 21.13
C THR A 60 -9.91 1.82 21.32
N ASN A 61 -10.77 2.79 21.67
CA ASN A 61 -12.21 2.58 21.72
C ASN A 61 -12.74 2.29 20.31
N TRP A 62 -13.73 1.40 20.18
CA TRP A 62 -14.31 1.04 18.89
C TRP A 62 -14.88 2.25 18.16
N PHE A 63 -15.42 3.23 18.90
CA PHE A 63 -15.89 4.50 18.34
C PHE A 63 -14.79 5.27 17.61
N ILE A 64 -13.57 5.35 18.18
CA ILE A 64 -12.45 6.07 17.54
C ILE A 64 -12.01 5.36 16.26
N ASN A 65 -11.96 4.03 16.27
CA ASN A 65 -11.63 3.29 15.05
C ASN A 65 -12.71 3.46 13.99
N LEU A 66 -13.99 3.43 14.37
CA LEU A 66 -15.08 3.66 13.44
C LEU A 66 -15.07 5.08 12.87
N THR A 67 -14.77 6.11 13.68
CA THR A 67 -14.68 7.48 13.19
C THR A 67 -13.49 7.67 12.25
N LEU A 68 -12.33 7.08 12.54
CA LEU A 68 -11.17 7.10 11.64
C LEU A 68 -11.49 6.42 10.30
N LEU A 69 -12.10 5.22 10.36
CA LEU A 69 -12.49 4.48 9.16
C LEU A 69 -13.52 5.27 8.34
N ALA A 70 -14.58 5.75 8.99
CA ALA A 70 -15.64 6.51 8.34
C ALA A 70 -15.09 7.80 7.73
N ALA A 71 -14.27 8.57 8.45
CA ALA A 71 -13.66 9.80 7.96
C ALA A 71 -12.75 9.56 6.75
N GLY A 72 -11.94 8.49 6.77
CA GLY A 72 -11.10 8.14 5.64
C GLY A 72 -11.90 7.70 4.41
N VAL A 73 -12.92 6.86 4.61
CA VAL A 73 -13.81 6.41 3.51
C VAL A 73 -14.60 7.59 2.93
N THR A 74 -15.17 8.46 3.77
CA THR A 74 -15.92 9.63 3.30
C THR A 74 -15.04 10.63 2.57
N ALA A 75 -13.80 10.83 3.02
CA ALA A 75 -12.85 11.68 2.31
C ALA A 75 -12.46 11.12 0.93
N LEU A 76 -12.24 9.80 0.81
CA LEU A 76 -11.96 9.16 -0.49
C LEU A 76 -13.16 9.18 -1.43
N THR A 77 -14.37 8.93 -0.91
CA THR A 77 -15.58 9.02 -1.75
C THR A 77 -15.84 10.45 -2.19
N TYR A 78 -15.65 11.43 -1.30
CA TYR A 78 -15.74 12.85 -1.65
C TYR A 78 -14.72 13.21 -2.75
N GLN A 79 -13.47 12.75 -2.62
CA GLN A 79 -12.44 12.94 -3.64
C GLN A 79 -12.87 12.33 -4.99
N HIS A 80 -13.45 11.13 -4.98
CA HIS A 80 -13.90 10.46 -6.19
C HIS A 80 -14.97 11.25 -6.94
N PHE A 81 -15.96 11.81 -6.24
CA PHE A 81 -17.03 12.60 -6.85
C PHE A 81 -16.61 14.03 -7.23
N ASN A 82 -15.50 14.52 -6.69
CA ASN A 82 -15.01 15.89 -6.90
C ASN A 82 -13.61 15.90 -7.52
N ALA A 83 -13.30 14.90 -8.34
CA ALA A 83 -11.95 14.64 -8.86
C ALA A 83 -11.33 15.86 -9.56
N ASP A 84 -12.14 16.67 -10.25
CA ASP A 84 -11.69 17.83 -11.02
C ASP A 84 -11.08 18.96 -10.15
N ILE A 85 -11.37 18.97 -8.84
CA ILE A 85 -10.91 20.01 -7.91
C ILE A 85 -9.53 19.65 -7.32
N PHE A 86 -9.10 18.39 -7.42
CA PHE A 86 -7.87 17.91 -6.80
C PHE A 86 -6.71 17.80 -7.79
N ASP A 87 -5.65 18.58 -7.55
CA ASP A 87 -4.42 18.50 -8.33
C ASP A 87 -3.66 17.18 -8.02
N PRO A 88 -3.42 16.31 -9.03
CA PRO A 88 -2.68 15.05 -8.88
C PRO A 88 -1.30 15.20 -8.22
N LYS A 89 -0.67 16.37 -8.34
CA LYS A 89 0.62 16.67 -7.69
C LYS A 89 0.57 16.51 -6.17
N TYR A 90 -0.59 16.80 -5.57
CA TYR A 90 -0.82 16.73 -4.13
C TYR A 90 -1.56 15.46 -3.71
N ARG A 91 -1.44 14.37 -4.48
CA ARG A 91 -2.12 13.09 -4.19
C ARG A 91 -1.89 12.55 -2.79
N PHE A 92 -0.69 12.76 -2.24
CA PHE A 92 -0.38 12.36 -0.87
C PHE A 92 -1.26 13.05 0.18
N LEU A 93 -1.79 14.25 -0.08
CA LEU A 93 -2.72 14.96 0.81
C LEU A 93 -4.13 14.41 0.67
N HIS A 94 -4.67 14.39 -0.56
CA HIS A 94 -6.09 14.12 -0.76
C HIS A 94 -6.44 12.63 -0.85
N ALA A 95 -5.48 11.76 -1.18
CA ALA A 95 -5.66 10.30 -1.16
C ALA A 95 -4.82 9.62 -0.07
N GLY A 96 -3.58 10.09 0.14
CA GLY A 96 -2.67 9.53 1.13
C GLY A 96 -3.15 9.69 2.57
N ILE A 97 -3.61 10.89 2.97
CA ILE A 97 -4.14 11.12 4.33
C ILE A 97 -5.41 10.30 4.58
N PRO A 98 -6.42 10.29 3.70
CA PRO A 98 -7.58 9.41 3.90
C PRO A 98 -7.20 7.93 4.02
N MET A 99 -6.26 7.46 3.19
CA MET A 99 -5.76 6.09 3.32
C MET A 99 -5.01 5.85 4.63
N LEU A 100 -4.25 6.82 5.14
CA LEU A 100 -3.62 6.74 6.45
C LEU A 100 -4.66 6.58 7.56
N LEU A 101 -5.78 7.32 7.51
CA LEU A 101 -6.87 7.19 8.49
C LEU A 101 -7.50 5.80 8.47
N ILE A 102 -7.80 5.30 7.27
CA ILE A 102 -8.30 3.93 7.07
C ILE A 102 -7.29 2.92 7.63
N PHE A 103 -6.02 3.04 7.24
CA PHE A 103 -4.97 2.13 7.69
C PHE A 103 -4.79 2.16 9.22
N LEU A 104 -4.75 3.34 9.83
CA LEU A 104 -4.70 3.51 11.29
C LEU A 104 -5.88 2.84 11.98
N SER A 105 -7.09 2.94 11.43
CA SER A 105 -8.28 2.30 12.02
C SER A 105 -8.13 0.77 12.11
N PHE A 106 -7.52 0.15 11.09
CA PHE A 106 -7.27 -1.29 11.06
C PHE A 106 -6.13 -1.69 11.99
N VAL A 107 -5.01 -0.97 11.94
CA VAL A 107 -3.82 -1.28 12.77
C VAL A 107 -4.13 -1.11 14.26
N LEU A 108 -4.84 -0.05 14.65
CA LEU A 108 -5.23 0.17 16.06
C LEU A 108 -6.29 -0.82 16.55
N TYR A 109 -7.01 -1.49 15.64
CA TYR A 109 -7.98 -2.53 15.99
C TYR A 109 -7.43 -3.95 15.87
N GLU A 110 -6.17 -4.10 15.45
CA GLU A 110 -5.59 -5.39 15.06
C GLU A 110 -5.69 -6.45 16.17
N ASP A 111 -5.38 -6.09 17.43
CA ASP A 111 -5.42 -7.03 18.55
C ASP A 111 -6.81 -7.61 18.81
N LYS A 112 -7.86 -6.80 18.55
CA LYS A 112 -9.26 -7.25 18.65
C LYS A 112 -9.65 -8.07 17.43
N ALA A 113 -9.20 -7.66 16.24
CA ALA A 113 -9.46 -8.32 14.97
C ALA A 113 -8.75 -9.68 14.83
N ARG A 114 -7.60 -9.90 15.48
CA ARG A 114 -6.86 -11.17 15.49
C ARG A 114 -7.69 -12.36 16.00
N ARG A 115 -8.77 -12.10 16.75
CA ARG A 115 -9.74 -13.12 17.17
C ARG A 115 -10.53 -13.70 15.99
N ILE A 116 -10.67 -12.96 14.90
CA ILE A 116 -11.37 -13.35 13.66
C ILE A 116 -10.31 -13.71 12.62
N ARG A 117 -9.76 -14.93 12.75
CA ARG A 117 -8.67 -15.38 11.88
C ARG A 117 -9.23 -15.83 10.52
N SER A 118 -9.15 -14.96 9.51
CA SER A 118 -9.47 -15.32 8.12
C SER A 118 -8.23 -15.72 7.34
N SER A 119 -8.13 -17.01 7.01
CA SER A 119 -6.99 -17.56 6.26
C SER A 119 -6.90 -17.02 4.83
N ILE A 120 -8.00 -16.53 4.26
CA ILE A 120 -8.04 -15.95 2.91
C ILE A 120 -7.44 -14.55 2.92
N LEU A 121 -7.89 -13.70 3.85
CA LEU A 121 -7.38 -12.32 3.97
C LEU A 121 -5.88 -12.32 4.28
N GLU A 122 -5.43 -13.24 5.13
CA GLU A 122 -4.02 -13.41 5.45
C GLU A 122 -3.18 -13.78 4.21
N LYS A 123 -3.66 -14.73 3.38
CA LYS A 123 -3.00 -15.10 2.12
C LYS A 123 -2.93 -13.95 1.12
N ILE A 124 -4.02 -13.19 0.98
CA ILE A 124 -4.03 -12.00 0.11
C ILE A 124 -3.00 -10.99 0.61
N GLY A 125 -2.93 -10.76 1.93
CA GLY A 125 -1.92 -9.90 2.56
C GLY A 125 -0.49 -10.35 2.26
N PHE A 126 -0.18 -11.64 2.41
CA PHE A 126 1.14 -12.19 2.07
C PHE A 126 1.50 -12.04 0.59
N SER A 127 0.50 -12.10 -0.30
CA SER A 127 0.71 -11.90 -1.73
C SER A 127 0.79 -10.44 -2.18
N SER A 128 0.68 -9.48 -1.27
CA SER A 128 0.61 -8.03 -1.61
C SER A 128 1.80 -7.55 -2.45
N TYR A 129 3.02 -8.04 -2.19
CA TYR A 129 4.20 -7.71 -2.99
C TYR A 129 4.11 -8.28 -4.40
N SER A 130 3.79 -9.57 -4.54
CA SER A 130 3.56 -10.21 -5.84
C SER A 130 2.43 -9.56 -6.63
N LEU A 131 1.35 -9.16 -5.95
CA LEU A 131 0.25 -8.42 -6.57
C LEU A 131 0.72 -7.06 -7.10
N TYR A 132 1.50 -6.31 -6.31
CA TYR A 132 2.07 -5.03 -6.73
C TYR A 132 2.95 -5.16 -7.98
N LEU A 133 3.73 -6.22 -8.13
CA LEU A 133 4.55 -6.42 -9.34
C LEU A 133 3.76 -6.93 -10.54
N SER A 134 2.77 -7.80 -10.31
CA SER A 134 2.05 -8.48 -11.39
C SER A 134 0.86 -7.70 -11.94
N HIS A 135 0.17 -6.89 -11.13
CA HIS A 135 -1.10 -6.27 -11.51
C HIS A 135 -0.99 -5.41 -12.78
N ALA A 136 0.10 -4.66 -12.97
CA ALA A 136 0.29 -3.83 -14.17
C ALA A 136 0.29 -4.67 -15.48
N PHE A 137 0.86 -5.88 -15.44
CA PHE A 137 0.90 -6.81 -16.57
C PHE A 137 -0.42 -7.53 -16.80
N VAL A 138 -1.24 -7.67 -15.75
CA VAL A 138 -2.57 -8.30 -15.84
C VAL A 138 -3.61 -7.30 -16.31
N LEU A 139 -3.64 -6.10 -15.74
CA LEU A 139 -4.67 -5.10 -16.01
C LEU A 139 -4.73 -4.71 -17.49
N SER A 140 -3.59 -4.48 -18.14
CA SER A 140 -3.53 -4.01 -19.54
C SER A 140 -4.19 -4.98 -20.55
N PRO A 141 -3.79 -6.27 -20.64
CA PRO A 141 -4.43 -7.22 -21.55
C PRO A 141 -5.86 -7.53 -21.12
N SER A 142 -6.11 -7.68 -19.82
CA SER A 142 -7.43 -8.05 -19.30
C SER A 142 -8.46 -6.95 -19.53
N ALA A 143 -8.08 -5.68 -19.42
CA ALA A 143 -8.96 -4.56 -19.72
C ALA A 143 -9.46 -4.62 -21.16
N LYS A 144 -8.59 -4.90 -22.14
CA LYS A 144 -8.97 -5.00 -23.56
C LYS A 144 -9.92 -6.17 -23.86
N ILE A 145 -9.80 -7.26 -23.09
CA ILE A 145 -10.66 -8.44 -23.26
C ILE A 145 -12.02 -8.18 -22.60
N ILE A 146 -12.01 -7.74 -21.35
CA ILE A 146 -13.23 -7.53 -20.55
C ILE A 146 -14.07 -6.40 -21.13
N SER A 147 -13.45 -5.35 -21.69
CA SER A 147 -14.19 -4.25 -22.34
C SER A 147 -15.01 -4.69 -23.55
N LYS A 148 -14.71 -5.85 -24.14
CA LYS A 148 -15.51 -6.44 -25.23
C LYS A 148 -16.68 -7.29 -24.72
N ILE A 149 -16.62 -7.73 -23.46
CA ILE A 149 -17.62 -8.62 -22.85
C ILE A 149 -18.68 -7.79 -22.12
N THR A 150 -18.26 -6.73 -21.43
CA THR A 150 -19.18 -5.90 -20.64
C THR A 150 -18.83 -4.42 -20.75
N SER A 151 -19.87 -3.60 -20.88
CA SER A 151 -19.78 -2.14 -20.79
C SER A 151 -20.13 -1.63 -19.38
N ASN A 152 -20.54 -2.52 -18.46
CA ASN A 152 -20.89 -2.14 -17.10
C ASN A 152 -19.61 -1.90 -16.28
N ALA A 153 -19.41 -0.67 -15.83
CA ALA A 153 -18.22 -0.24 -15.11
C ALA A 153 -17.95 -1.03 -13.83
N TYR A 154 -18.99 -1.46 -13.12
CA TYR A 154 -18.85 -2.24 -11.88
C TYR A 154 -18.36 -3.66 -12.18
N VAL A 155 -18.96 -4.32 -13.17
CA VAL A 155 -18.55 -5.68 -13.58
C VAL A 155 -17.13 -5.65 -14.15
N PHE A 156 -16.82 -4.61 -14.94
CA PHE A 156 -15.48 -4.38 -15.48
C PHE A 156 -14.43 -4.22 -14.35
N SER A 157 -14.69 -3.35 -13.39
CA SER A 157 -13.74 -3.09 -12.29
C SER A 157 -13.58 -4.30 -11.37
N CYS A 158 -14.68 -4.94 -10.98
CA CYS A 158 -14.65 -6.13 -10.13
C CYS A 158 -13.90 -7.29 -10.78
N SER A 159 -14.10 -7.53 -12.08
CA SER A 159 -13.39 -8.60 -12.80
C SER A 159 -11.89 -8.34 -12.91
N LEU A 160 -11.47 -7.08 -13.15
CA LEU A 160 -10.06 -6.70 -13.15
C LEU A 160 -9.39 -6.88 -11.78
N ILE A 161 -10.08 -6.46 -10.70
CA ILE A 161 -9.59 -6.62 -9.33
C ILE A 161 -9.45 -8.10 -9.01
N LEU A 162 -10.49 -8.91 -9.25
CA LEU A 162 -10.48 -10.35 -8.99
C LEU A 162 -9.34 -11.03 -9.74
N LEU A 163 -9.18 -10.74 -11.03
CA LEU A 163 -8.13 -11.35 -11.83
C LEU A 163 -6.73 -10.96 -11.35
N SER A 164 -6.52 -9.69 -10.98
CA SER A 164 -5.25 -9.21 -10.43
C SER A 164 -4.91 -9.90 -9.11
N VAL A 165 -5.91 -10.10 -8.23
CA VAL A 165 -5.73 -10.82 -6.97
C VAL A 165 -5.39 -12.30 -7.21
N ILE A 166 -6.09 -12.96 -8.14
CA ILE A 166 -5.83 -14.37 -8.48
C ILE A 166 -4.40 -14.52 -9.01
N VAL A 167 -3.99 -13.70 -9.97
CA VAL A 167 -2.63 -13.77 -10.53
C VAL A 167 -1.59 -13.41 -9.47
N GLY A 168 -1.84 -12.40 -8.63
CA GLY A 168 -0.94 -12.05 -7.52
C GLY A 168 -0.72 -13.22 -6.54
N LEU A 169 -1.79 -13.95 -6.20
CA LEU A 169 -1.70 -15.17 -5.36
C LEU A 169 -0.92 -16.29 -6.04
N LEU A 170 -1.09 -16.48 -7.35
CA LEU A 170 -0.34 -17.47 -8.13
C LEU A 170 1.15 -17.09 -8.18
N CYS A 171 1.48 -15.85 -8.51
CA CYS A 171 2.85 -15.34 -8.51
C CYS A 171 3.51 -15.49 -7.13
N HIS A 172 2.79 -15.17 -6.06
CA HIS A 172 3.30 -15.36 -4.71
C HIS A 172 3.67 -16.82 -4.45
N ARG A 173 2.78 -17.76 -4.80
CA ARG A 173 2.99 -19.18 -4.54
C ARG A 173 4.08 -19.81 -5.42
N PHE A 174 4.14 -19.45 -6.69
CA PHE A 174 4.99 -20.11 -7.69
C PHE A 174 6.30 -19.39 -8.00
N VAL A 175 6.40 -18.11 -7.70
CA VAL A 175 7.58 -17.29 -8.00
C VAL A 175 8.23 -16.82 -6.71
N GLU A 176 7.49 -16.09 -5.88
CA GLU A 176 8.05 -15.45 -4.68
C GLU A 176 8.54 -16.47 -3.64
N ILE A 177 7.68 -17.43 -3.26
CA ILE A 177 8.05 -18.45 -2.26
C ILE A 177 9.25 -19.30 -2.71
N PRO A 178 9.31 -19.84 -3.95
CA PRO A 178 10.47 -20.59 -4.41
C PRO A 178 11.76 -19.76 -4.46
N LEU A 179 11.70 -18.52 -4.97
CA LEU A 179 12.87 -17.65 -5.04
C LEU A 179 13.42 -17.32 -3.64
N ASN A 180 12.53 -17.00 -2.69
CA ASN A 180 12.95 -16.73 -1.31
C ASN A 180 13.62 -17.94 -0.65
N LYS A 181 13.15 -19.16 -0.95
CA LYS A 181 13.79 -20.40 -0.47
C LYS A 181 15.17 -20.61 -1.08
N LEU A 182 15.34 -20.33 -2.37
CA LEU A 182 16.63 -20.45 -3.06
C LEU A 182 17.68 -19.50 -2.48
N VAL A 183 17.30 -18.24 -2.24
CA VAL A 183 18.20 -17.22 -1.67
C VAL A 183 18.57 -17.57 -0.22
N SER A 184 17.59 -17.96 0.61
CA SER A 184 17.83 -18.35 2.00
C SER A 184 18.82 -19.53 2.14
N ASN A 185 18.67 -20.56 1.29
CA ASN A 185 19.57 -21.70 1.28
C ASN A 185 21.00 -21.36 0.84
N SER A 186 21.18 -20.29 0.05
CA SER A 186 22.50 -19.83 -0.38
C SER A 186 23.23 -19.07 0.74
N VAL A 187 22.51 -18.31 1.58
CA VAL A 187 23.10 -17.54 2.68
C VAL A 187 23.46 -18.43 3.87
N SER A 188 22.75 -19.55 4.07
CA SER A 188 23.07 -20.54 5.11
C SER A 188 24.32 -21.37 4.82
N LYS A 189 24.88 -21.32 3.61
CA LYS A 189 26.04 -22.13 3.18
C LYS A 189 27.37 -21.35 3.19
N THR A 190 27.35 -20.07 3.57
CA THR A 190 28.53 -19.20 3.75
C THR A 190 28.69 -18.86 5.22
#